data_AF-A0A1G1B5M3-F1
#
_entry.id   AF-A0A1G1B5M3-F1
#
_cell.length_a   1.000
_cell.length_b   1.000
_cell.length_c   1.000
_cell.angle_alpha   90.00
_cell.angle_beta   90.00
_cell.angle_gamma   90.00
#
_symmetry.space_group_name_H-M   'P 1'
#
loop_
_entity.id
_entity.type
_entity.pdbx_description
1 polymer ?
#
loop_
_entity_poly.entity_id
_entity_poly.type
_entity_poly.pdbx_seq_one_letter_code
_entity_poly.pdbx_strand_id
1 'polypeptide(L)' 'MTQIKKPAVKKVTASETSVKKAAPKPRAKKIAPVFSNQERYELIQKTAYFIAEHNGFVGDPHAFWAEAEAQVNAIKS' A
#
# COMPACT_ATOMS: atom_id res chain seq x y z
N MET A 1 -3.86 -14.04 53.55
CA MET A 1 -2.80 -14.98 53.97
C MET A 1 -3.07 -16.31 53.26
N THR A 2 -2.47 -16.61 52.10
CA THR A 2 -1.11 -17.16 51.85
C THR A 2 -1.07 -18.70 51.88
N GLN A 3 -0.23 -19.28 51.00
CA GLN A 3 0.05 -20.72 50.74
C GLN A 3 -0.99 -21.40 49.80
N ILE A 4 -0.64 -22.31 48.87
CA ILE A 4 0.70 -22.77 48.39
C ILE A 4 0.73 -23.16 46.89
N LYS A 5 1.93 -23.47 46.38
CA LYS A 5 2.34 -23.84 45.01
C LYS A 5 1.94 -25.26 44.55
N LYS A 6 1.63 -25.41 43.25
CA LYS A 6 2.21 -26.45 42.37
C LYS A 6 2.06 -26.01 40.90
N PRO A 7 3.09 -26.19 40.07
CA PRO A 7 2.88 -27.09 38.94
C PRO A 7 4.07 -28.05 38.75
N ALA A 8 3.76 -29.29 38.42
CA ALA A 8 4.73 -30.27 37.95
C ALA A 8 4.01 -31.24 37.01
N VAL A 9 4.74 -31.72 35.99
CA VAL A 9 4.33 -32.77 35.02
C VAL A 9 3.15 -32.32 34.11
N LYS A 10 3.04 -32.64 32.81
CA LYS A 10 3.62 -33.74 32.01
C LYS A 10 4.01 -33.32 30.59
N LYS A 11 5.07 -33.95 30.07
CA LYS A 11 5.47 -33.99 28.66
C LYS A 11 4.70 -35.12 27.98
N VAL A 12 3.84 -34.81 27.01
CA VAL A 12 3.09 -35.74 26.15
C VAL A 12 2.97 -35.04 24.78
N THR A 13 3.94 -35.24 23.89
CA THR A 13 3.88 -36.14 22.71
C THR A 13 2.74 -35.86 21.74
N ALA A 14 3.13 -35.74 20.47
CA ALA A 14 2.34 -35.33 19.31
C ALA A 14 0.90 -35.87 19.22
N SER A 15 0.00 -34.98 18.77
CA SER A 15 -1.29 -35.35 18.20
C SER A 15 -1.33 -34.89 16.74
N GLU A 16 -1.09 -35.84 15.85
CA GLU A 16 -1.14 -35.70 14.40
C GLU A 16 -2.53 -35.20 13.97
N THR A 17 -2.64 -33.91 13.67
CA THR A 17 -3.92 -33.31 13.27
C THR A 17 -3.92 -33.05 11.77
N SER A 18 -4.76 -33.81 11.06
CA SER A 18 -5.02 -33.64 9.64
C SER A 18 -5.53 -32.22 9.34
N VAL A 19 -4.64 -31.35 8.85
CA VAL A 19 -5.01 -30.02 8.36
C VAL A 19 -5.45 -30.16 6.90
N LYS A 20 -6.76 -30.04 6.67
CA LYS A 20 -7.32 -29.87 5.31
C LYS A 20 -6.55 -28.78 4.58
N LYS A 21 -5.96 -29.13 3.43
CA LYS A 21 -5.20 -28.22 2.57
C LYS A 21 -6.11 -27.08 2.08
N ALA A 22 -6.06 -25.94 2.77
CA ALA A 22 -6.79 -24.74 2.36
C ALA A 22 -6.36 -24.35 0.95
N ALA A 23 -7.34 -24.13 0.07
CA ALA A 23 -7.06 -23.70 -1.30
C ALA A 23 -6.29 -22.37 -1.28
N PRO A 24 -5.22 -22.21 -2.08
CA PRO A 24 -4.46 -20.98 -2.09
C PRO A 24 -5.34 -19.84 -2.62
N LYS A 25 -5.65 -18.86 -1.76
CA LYS A 25 -6.26 -17.60 -2.21
C LYS A 25 -5.37 -17.00 -3.31
N PRO A 26 -5.93 -16.57 -4.45
CA PRO A 26 -5.14 -15.93 -5.50
C PRO A 26 -4.46 -14.70 -4.90
N ARG A 27 -3.13 -14.73 -4.80
CA ARG A 27 -2.35 -13.54 -4.43
C ARG A 27 -2.59 -12.52 -5.53
N ALA A 28 -3.17 -11.37 -5.16
CA ALA A 28 -3.30 -10.24 -6.06
C ALA A 28 -1.92 -9.97 -6.69
N LYS A 29 -1.82 -10.10 -8.02
CA LYS A 29 -0.59 -9.78 -8.73
C LYS A 29 -0.29 -8.31 -8.46
N LYS A 30 0.80 -8.03 -7.75
CA LYS A 30 1.33 -6.67 -7.66
C LYS A 30 1.76 -6.27 -9.06
N ILE A 31 0.89 -5.55 -9.77
CA ILE A 31 1.23 -4.86 -11.00
C ILE A 31 2.36 -3.89 -10.61
N ALA A 32 3.54 -4.08 -11.19
CA ALA A 32 4.64 -3.17 -10.96
C ALA A 32 4.21 -1.77 -11.44
N PRO A 33 4.47 -0.70 -10.66
CA PRO A 33 4.23 0.66 -11.14
C PRO A 33 4.99 0.87 -12.46
N VAL A 34 4.29 1.35 -13.50
CA VAL A 34 4.89 1.66 -14.81
C VAL A 34 5.98 2.74 -14.69
N PHE A 35 5.86 3.60 -13.67
CA PHE A 35 6.83 4.62 -13.28
C PHE A 35 7.27 4.38 -11.83
N SER A 36 8.55 4.57 -11.54
CA SER A 36 9.05 4.67 -10.16
C SER A 36 8.38 5.84 -9.41
N ASN A 37 8.43 5.82 -8.08
CA ASN A 37 7.86 6.91 -7.28
C ASN A 37 8.51 8.27 -7.57
N GLN A 38 9.79 8.29 -7.95
CA GLN A 38 10.50 9.51 -8.34
C GLN A 38 9.98 10.04 -9.69
N GLU A 39 9.92 9.20 -10.73
CA GLU A 39 9.39 9.59 -12.04
C GLU A 39 7.96 10.11 -11.96
N ARG A 40 7.11 9.49 -11.10
CA ARG A 40 5.76 10.00 -10.83
C ARG A 40 5.79 11.40 -10.23
N TYR A 41 6.63 11.65 -9.24
CA TYR A 41 6.73 12.96 -8.59
C TYR A 41 7.24 14.03 -9.57
N GLU A 42 8.29 13.74 -10.35
CA GLU A 42 8.80 14.64 -11.38
C GLU A 42 7.77 14.94 -12.47
N LEU A 43 6.96 13.94 -12.86
CA LEU A 43 5.89 14.13 -13.84
C LEU A 43 4.74 14.98 -13.26
N ILE A 44 4.28 14.70 -12.03
CA ILE A 44 3.27 15.50 -11.33
C ILE A 44 3.75 16.96 -11.20
N GLN A 45 5.01 17.18 -10.84
CA GLN A 45 5.59 18.53 -10.74
C GLN A 45 5.56 19.28 -12.09
N LYS A 46 5.97 18.62 -13.19
CA LYS A 46 5.94 19.20 -14.54
C LYS A 46 4.52 19.49 -14.99
N THR A 47 3.59 18.55 -14.80
CA THR A 47 2.18 18.72 -15.15
C THR A 47 1.53 19.84 -14.32
N ALA A 48 1.81 19.92 -13.02
CA ALA A 48 1.29 21.01 -12.17
C ALA A 48 1.82 22.39 -12.60
N TYR A 49 3.09 22.47 -13.02
CA TYR A 49 3.65 23.69 -13.62
C TYR A 49 2.89 24.07 -14.91
N PHE A 50 2.67 23.14 -15.84
CA PHE A 50 1.95 23.42 -17.09
C PHE A 50 0.47 23.77 -16.87
N ILE A 51 -0.21 23.13 -15.90
CA ILE A 51 -1.57 23.50 -15.52
C ILE A 51 -1.58 24.93 -14.95
N ALA A 52 -0.65 25.26 -14.06
CA ALA A 52 -0.54 26.61 -13.52
C ALA A 52 -0.26 27.63 -14.63
N GLU A 53 0.70 27.37 -15.53
CA GLU A 53 1.04 28.21 -16.68
C GLU A 53 -0.15 28.42 -17.64
N HIS A 54 -0.90 27.35 -17.95
CA HIS A 54 -2.11 27.43 -18.77
C HIS A 54 -3.23 28.25 -18.10
N ASN A 55 -3.32 28.22 -16.77
CA ASN A 55 -4.21 29.08 -15.98
C ASN A 55 -3.59 30.46 -15.66
N GLY A 56 -2.46 30.84 -16.28
CA GLY A 56 -1.79 32.13 -16.06
C GLY A 56 -1.27 32.34 -14.64
N PHE A 57 -1.04 31.25 -13.90
CA PHE A 57 -0.77 31.19 -12.46
C PHE A 57 -1.89 31.76 -11.57
N VAL A 58 -3.11 31.88 -12.11
CA VAL A 58 -4.29 32.39 -11.39
C VAL A 58 -5.07 31.22 -10.78
N GLY A 59 -4.83 30.94 -9.50
CA GLY A 59 -5.54 29.90 -8.75
C GLY A 59 -4.80 29.45 -7.49
N ASP A 60 -5.27 28.35 -6.90
CA ASP A 60 -4.57 27.69 -5.79
C ASP A 60 -3.51 26.71 -6.34
N PRO A 61 -2.22 26.86 -5.99
CA PRO A 61 -1.17 25.91 -6.34
C PRO A 61 -1.49 24.46 -5.94
N HIS A 62 -2.21 24.24 -4.85
CA HIS A 62 -2.61 22.89 -4.42
C HIS A 62 -3.66 22.27 -5.35
N ALA A 63 -4.56 23.07 -5.92
CA ALA A 63 -5.54 22.59 -6.90
C ALA A 63 -4.87 22.11 -8.19
N PHE A 64 -3.89 22.89 -8.70
CA PHE A 64 -3.10 22.49 -9.88
C PHE A 64 -2.29 21.20 -9.63
N TRP A 65 -1.81 21.00 -8.40
CA TRP A 65 -1.11 19.78 -8.02
C TRP A 65 -2.04 18.56 -7.96
N ALA A 66 -3.23 18.71 -7.38
CA ALA A 66 -4.24 17.65 -7.34
C ALA A 66 -4.75 17.27 -8.75
N GLU A 67 -4.91 18.25 -9.64
CA GLU A 67 -5.26 17.99 -11.05
C GLU A 67 -4.12 17.26 -11.78
N ALA A 68 -2.86 17.65 -11.55
CA ALA A 68 -1.71 16.95 -12.08
C ALA A 68 -1.62 15.48 -11.61
N GLU A 69 -1.91 15.20 -10.33
CA GLU A 69 -2.00 13.83 -9.82
C GLU A 69 -3.08 13.03 -10.55
N ALA A 70 -4.24 13.62 -10.81
CA ALA A 70 -5.34 12.98 -11.55
C ALA A 70 -4.95 12.66 -13.00
N GLN A 71 -4.34 13.61 -13.71
CA GLN A 71 -3.87 13.41 -15.09
C GLN A 71 -2.78 12.32 -15.17
N VAL A 72 -1.79 12.35 -14.28
CA VAL A 72 -0.72 11.32 -14.23
C VAL A 72 -1.28 9.93 -13.87
N ASN A 73 -2.33 9.86 -13.05
CA ASN A 73 -2.99 8.60 -12.76
C ASN A 73 -3.86 8.09 -13.93
N ALA A 74 -4.43 8.97 -14.75
CA ALA A 74 -5.20 8.60 -15.94
C ALA A 74 -4.31 8.05 -17.08
N ILE A 75 -3.06 8.50 -17.21
CA ILE A 75 -2.08 7.93 -18.15
C ILE A 75 -1.70 6.47 -17.79
N LYS A 76 -1.97 6.06 -16.54
CA LYS A 76 -1.55 4.77 -15.97
C LYS A 76 -2.64 3.67 -16.03
N SER A 77 -3.89 4.02 -16.37
CA SER A 77 -5.02 3.09 -16.45
C SER A 77 -5.16 2.42 -17.81
#